data_AF-A0A6N0LQE1-F1
#
_entry.id   AF-A0A6N0LQE1-F1
#
_cell.length_a   1.000
_cell.length_b   1.000
_cell.length_c   1.000
_cell.angle_alpha   90.00
_cell.angle_beta   90.00
_cell.angle_gamma   90.00
#
_symmetry.space_group_name_H-M   'P 1'
#
loop_
_entity.id
_entity.type
_entity.pdbx_description
1 polymer ?
#
loop_
_entity_poly.entity_id
_entity_poly.type
_entity_poly.pdbx_seq_one_letter_code
_entity_poly.pdbx_strand_id
1 'polypeptide(L)'
;MWFWSADSVEQELFDLYAPALRSLGVNFNDEQLQDTLEAASYGLEDAFRSAIVYILWLEENLKPIYPTAILIEALANQWRTKYWKPEYLELEQLLSRGKHWWRAAVDKWGYDERNQLVADIFYDHGQEFIKFRNGKEILVDTAYKWGWERVADYASPFSENK
;
A
#
# COMPACT_ATOMS: atom_id res chain seq x y z
N MET A 1 -8.60 8.71 -12.08
CA MET A 1 -7.83 9.73 -12.81
C MET A 1 -6.43 9.66 -12.25
N TRP A 2 -5.39 9.57 -13.07
CA TRP A 2 -3.99 9.46 -12.62
C TRP A 2 -3.26 10.77 -12.92
N PHE A 3 -2.59 11.32 -11.92
CA PHE A 3 -1.95 12.64 -11.98
C PHE A 3 -0.57 12.59 -12.64
N TRP A 4 0.09 11.43 -12.58
CA TRP A 4 1.47 11.26 -13.04
C TRP A 4 1.62 10.08 -14.00
N SER A 5 2.71 10.07 -14.77
CA SER A 5 3.04 8.95 -15.65
C SER A 5 3.51 7.74 -14.83
N ALA A 6 3.28 6.53 -15.35
CA ALA A 6 3.64 5.27 -14.67
C ALA A 6 5.13 5.22 -14.24
N ASP A 7 6.03 5.74 -15.07
CA ASP A 7 7.49 5.74 -14.81
C ASP A 7 7.99 7.00 -14.08
N SER A 8 7.08 7.78 -13.46
CA SER A 8 7.47 9.00 -12.73
C SER A 8 7.86 8.71 -11.29
N VAL A 9 8.76 9.54 -10.74
CA VAL A 9 9.16 9.47 -9.32
C VAL A 9 7.96 9.70 -8.42
N GLU A 10 7.04 10.59 -8.81
CA GLU A 10 5.83 10.88 -8.06
C GLU A 10 4.91 9.65 -7.96
N GLN A 11 4.79 8.88 -9.04
CA GLN A 11 4.03 7.64 -9.05
C GLN A 11 4.69 6.59 -8.16
N GLU A 12 6.02 6.40 -8.24
CA GLU A 12 6.74 5.46 -7.37
C GLU A 12 6.56 5.81 -5.88
N LEU A 13 6.63 7.10 -5.54
CA LEU A 13 6.37 7.57 -4.18
C LEU A 13 4.92 7.32 -3.77
N PHE A 14 3.96 7.60 -4.65
CA PHE A 14 2.56 7.34 -4.38
C PHE A 14 2.33 5.85 -4.09
N ASP A 15 2.84 4.94 -4.91
CA ASP A 15 2.66 3.49 -4.73
C ASP A 15 3.31 2.97 -3.45
N LEU A 16 4.41 3.60 -3.02
CA LEU A 16 5.08 3.26 -1.76
C LEU A 16 4.27 3.66 -0.51
N TYR A 17 3.71 4.88 -0.48
CA TYR A 17 3.09 5.44 0.73
C TYR A 17 1.56 5.34 0.76
N ALA A 18 0.90 5.27 -0.40
CA ALA A 18 -0.57 5.23 -0.50
C ALA A 18 -1.20 4.07 0.28
N PRO A 19 -0.63 2.84 0.31
CA PRO A 19 -1.22 1.75 1.09
C PRO A 19 -1.29 2.08 2.59
N ALA A 20 -0.20 2.62 3.16
CA ALA A 20 -0.16 3.01 4.57
C ALA A 20 -1.13 4.17 4.88
N LEU A 21 -1.16 5.18 4.00
CA LEU A 21 -2.10 6.31 4.13
C LEU A 21 -3.57 5.84 4.04
N ARG A 22 -3.88 4.87 3.17
CA ARG A 22 -5.22 4.25 3.11
C ARG A 22 -5.56 3.50 4.39
N SER A 23 -4.63 2.72 4.93
CA SER A 23 -4.84 2.03 6.22
C SER A 23 -5.09 3.01 7.37
N LEU A 24 -4.50 4.21 7.31
CA LEU A 24 -4.79 5.32 8.22
C LEU A 24 -6.14 6.02 7.98
N GLY A 25 -6.90 5.64 6.95
CA GLY A 25 -8.20 6.21 6.63
C GLY A 25 -8.17 7.40 5.67
N VAL A 26 -7.07 7.63 4.95
CA VAL A 26 -7.03 8.64 3.87
C VAL A 26 -7.91 8.20 2.70
N ASN A 27 -8.83 9.07 2.30
CA ASN A 27 -9.70 8.86 1.15
C ASN A 27 -9.12 9.52 -0.12
N PHE A 28 -8.44 8.74 -0.95
CA PHE A 28 -7.90 9.20 -2.24
C PHE A 28 -8.97 9.48 -3.33
N ASN A 29 -10.25 9.20 -3.06
CA ASN A 29 -11.36 9.61 -3.93
C ASN A 29 -11.90 11.01 -3.59
N ASP A 30 -11.35 11.67 -2.57
CA ASP A 30 -11.72 13.04 -2.21
C ASP A 30 -11.23 14.03 -3.28
N GLU A 31 -12.14 14.82 -3.85
CA GLU A 31 -11.84 15.76 -4.95
C GLU A 31 -10.76 16.77 -4.57
N GLN A 32 -10.80 17.30 -3.35
CA GLN A 32 -9.83 18.29 -2.90
C GLN A 32 -8.43 17.66 -2.75
N LEU A 33 -8.35 16.43 -2.24
CA LEU A 33 -7.08 15.71 -2.19
C LEU A 33 -6.55 15.43 -3.59
N GLN A 34 -7.41 15.05 -4.53
CA GLN A 34 -7.02 14.81 -5.93
C GLN A 34 -6.43 16.07 -6.58
N ASP A 35 -7.12 17.21 -6.46
CA ASP A 35 -6.64 18.51 -6.95
C ASP A 35 -5.30 18.90 -6.31
N THR A 36 -5.16 18.63 -5.00
CA THR A 36 -3.94 18.96 -4.25
C THR A 36 -2.76 18.09 -4.68
N LEU A 37 -2.99 16.79 -4.96
CA LEU A 37 -1.97 15.89 -5.48
C LEU A 37 -1.54 16.26 -6.90
N GLU A 38 -2.49 16.64 -7.76
CA GLU A 38 -2.19 17.11 -9.12
C GLU A 38 -1.33 18.38 -9.12
N ALA A 39 -1.60 19.30 -8.19
CA ALA A 39 -0.84 20.53 -8.02
C ALA A 39 0.52 20.32 -7.32
N ALA A 40 0.73 19.19 -6.65
CA ALA A 40 1.94 18.91 -5.89
C ALA A 40 3.10 18.52 -6.83
N SER A 41 4.01 19.46 -7.07
CA SER A 41 5.19 19.27 -7.93
C SER A 41 6.51 19.08 -7.15
N TYR A 42 6.50 19.22 -5.83
CA TYR A 42 7.68 19.08 -4.99
C TYR A 42 7.33 18.68 -3.55
N GLY A 43 8.24 17.99 -2.87
CA GLY A 43 8.10 17.66 -1.44
C GLY A 43 7.07 16.58 -1.13
N LEU A 44 6.64 15.83 -2.14
CA LEU A 44 5.60 14.81 -2.04
C LEU A 44 5.93 13.75 -0.97
N GLU A 45 7.16 13.23 -1.02
CA GLU A 45 7.64 12.24 -0.05
C GLU A 45 7.62 12.79 1.39
N ASP A 46 8.05 14.04 1.57
CA ASP A 46 8.08 14.67 2.88
C ASP A 46 6.68 14.92 3.43
N ALA A 47 5.73 15.30 2.57
CA ALA A 47 4.34 15.47 2.94
C ALA A 47 3.71 14.12 3.36
N PHE A 48 3.93 13.06 2.60
CA PHE A 48 3.44 11.72 2.93
C PHE A 48 3.99 11.22 4.27
N ARG A 49 5.31 11.29 4.46
CA ARG A 49 5.98 10.90 5.70
C ARG A 49 5.47 11.71 6.89
N SER A 50 5.35 13.04 6.73
CA SER A 50 4.89 13.93 7.79
C SER A 50 3.43 13.67 8.17
N ALA A 51 2.56 13.42 7.19
CA ALA A 51 1.17 13.06 7.43
C ALA A 51 1.05 11.75 8.22
N ILE A 52 1.77 10.70 7.81
CA ILE A 52 1.80 9.41 8.54
C ILE A 52 2.25 9.61 9.98
N VAL A 53 3.39 10.30 10.20
CA VAL A 53 3.93 10.56 11.53
C VAL A 53 2.92 11.31 12.40
N TYR A 54 2.27 12.32 11.85
CA TYR A 54 1.34 13.13 12.61
C TYR A 54 0.06 12.37 12.97
N ILE A 55 -0.47 11.58 12.04
CA ILE A 55 -1.65 10.75 12.29
C ILE A 55 -1.35 9.72 13.39
N LEU A 56 -0.21 9.02 13.31
CA LEU A 56 0.21 8.07 14.35
C LEU A 56 0.33 8.74 15.72
N TRP A 57 0.93 9.94 15.77
CA TRP A 57 1.02 10.69 17.02
C TRP A 57 -0.36 11.08 17.58
N LEU A 58 -1.31 11.49 16.72
CA LEU A 58 -2.67 11.79 17.15
C LEU A 58 -3.39 10.55 17.70
N GLU A 59 -3.20 9.39 17.07
CA GLU A 59 -3.75 8.10 17.49
C GLU A 59 -3.23 7.70 18.87
N GLU A 60 -1.92 7.74 19.08
CA GLU A 60 -1.27 7.46 20.37
C GLU A 60 -1.77 8.39 21.50
N ASN A 61 -2.15 9.62 21.15
CA ASN A 61 -2.61 10.62 22.10
C ASN A 61 -4.15 10.73 22.18
N LEU A 62 -4.89 9.80 21.58
CA LEU A 62 -6.36 9.74 21.59
C LEU A 62 -7.04 11.05 21.14
N LYS A 63 -6.44 11.73 20.16
CA LYS A 63 -6.98 12.98 19.60
C LYS A 63 -7.89 12.69 18.40
N PRO A 64 -8.82 13.61 18.06
CA PRO A 64 -9.58 13.52 16.83
C PRO A 64 -8.66 13.49 15.59
N ILE A 65 -8.91 12.56 14.67
CA ILE A 65 -8.10 12.37 13.46
C ILE A 65 -8.99 12.58 12.23
N TYR A 66 -8.51 13.41 11.30
CA TYR A 66 -9.12 13.60 9.98
C TYR A 66 -8.05 13.36 8.90
N PRO A 67 -7.76 12.08 8.57
CA PRO A 67 -6.57 11.69 7.80
C PRO A 67 -6.46 12.40 6.44
N THR A 68 -7.55 12.46 5.66
CA THR A 68 -7.57 13.13 4.35
C THR A 68 -7.23 14.61 4.48
N ALA A 69 -7.83 15.32 5.46
CA ALA A 69 -7.58 16.74 5.67
C ALA A 69 -6.13 17.00 6.11
N ILE A 70 -5.56 16.14 6.96
CA ILE A 70 -4.17 16.20 7.37
C ILE A 70 -3.24 16.06 6.17
N LEU A 71 -3.52 15.11 5.26
CA LEU A 71 -2.70 14.93 4.06
C LEU A 71 -2.80 16.14 3.11
N ILE A 72 -4.01 16.68 2.90
CA ILE A 72 -4.21 17.90 2.12
C ILE A 72 -3.38 19.04 2.72
N GLU A 73 -3.43 19.24 4.03
CA GLU A 73 -2.68 20.29 4.73
C GLU A 73 -1.17 20.08 4.61
N ALA A 74 -0.70 18.85 4.73
CA ALA A 74 0.72 18.50 4.60
C ALA A 74 1.25 18.79 3.19
N LEU A 75 0.47 18.47 2.15
CA LEU A 75 0.81 18.75 0.75
C LEU A 75 0.78 20.26 0.47
N ALA A 76 -0.31 20.94 0.84
CA ALA A 76 -0.49 22.36 0.58
C ALA A 76 0.56 23.25 1.27
N ASN A 77 1.00 22.86 2.48
CA ASN A 77 1.98 23.61 3.26
C ASN A 77 3.40 23.03 3.18
N GLN A 78 3.64 22.02 2.32
CA GLN A 78 4.94 21.39 2.13
C GLN A 78 5.62 21.00 3.45
N TRP A 79 4.88 20.26 4.29
CA TRP A 79 5.40 19.81 5.57
C TRP A 79 6.70 19.03 5.38
N ARG A 80 7.68 19.34 6.23
CA ARG A 80 8.98 18.67 6.21
C ARG A 80 9.08 17.63 7.30
N THR A 81 9.60 16.48 6.90
CA THR A 81 9.77 15.35 7.80
C THR A 81 10.91 15.61 8.80
N LYS A 82 10.65 15.38 10.09
CA LYS A 82 11.70 15.41 11.14
C LYS A 82 11.82 14.12 11.95
N TYR A 83 10.77 13.30 11.99
CA TYR A 83 10.67 12.13 12.89
C TYR A 83 10.31 10.83 12.17
N TRP A 84 10.52 10.79 10.85
CA TRP A 84 10.25 9.59 10.07
C TRP A 84 11.21 8.47 10.42
N LYS A 85 10.64 7.27 10.45
CA LYS A 85 11.33 6.01 10.64
C LYS A 85 10.83 5.05 9.55
N PRO A 86 11.71 4.46 8.72
CA PRO A 86 11.29 3.52 7.68
C PRO A 86 10.41 2.38 8.20
N GLU A 87 10.61 1.99 9.46
CA GLU A 87 9.86 0.94 10.16
C GLU A 87 8.37 1.27 10.31
N TYR A 88 7.94 2.53 10.16
CA TYR A 88 6.52 2.88 10.20
C TYR A 88 5.73 2.16 9.10
N LEU A 89 6.30 1.94 7.90
CA LEU A 89 5.64 1.18 6.84
C LEU A 89 5.53 -0.32 7.11
N GLU A 90 6.12 -0.79 8.21
CA GLU A 90 6.09 -2.18 8.67
C GLU A 90 5.21 -2.38 9.91
N LEU A 91 4.66 -1.29 10.48
CA LEU A 91 3.70 -1.33 11.58
C LEU A 91 2.46 -2.11 11.14
N GLU A 92 2.01 -3.04 11.98
CA GLU A 92 0.93 -3.96 11.64
C GLU A 92 -0.36 -3.24 11.22
N GLN A 93 -0.70 -2.13 11.87
CA GLN A 93 -1.86 -1.29 11.53
C GLN A 93 -1.72 -0.53 10.20
N LEU A 94 -0.49 -0.36 9.70
CA LEU A 94 -0.17 0.35 8.46
C LEU A 94 0.13 -0.59 7.31
N LEU A 95 0.23 -1.89 7.58
CA LEU A 95 0.39 -2.87 6.53
C LEU A 95 -0.82 -2.84 5.62
N SER A 96 -0.52 -3.00 4.35
CA SER A 96 -1.56 -3.17 3.38
C SER A 96 -2.17 -4.57 3.45
N ARG A 97 -3.34 -4.76 2.83
CA ARG A 97 -3.99 -6.09 2.78
C ARG A 97 -3.08 -7.12 2.13
N GLY A 98 -2.31 -6.72 1.13
CA GLY A 98 -1.31 -7.53 0.45
C GLY A 98 -0.19 -7.92 1.40
N LYS A 99 0.41 -6.98 2.13
CA LYS A 99 1.43 -7.32 3.15
C LYS A 99 0.89 -8.22 4.25
N HIS A 100 -0.35 -8.01 4.70
CA HIS A 100 -1.01 -8.94 5.64
C HIS A 100 -1.17 -10.33 5.02
N TRP A 101 -1.60 -10.41 3.76
CA TRP A 101 -1.75 -11.68 3.05
C TRP A 101 -0.41 -12.41 2.93
N TRP A 102 0.66 -11.69 2.58
CA TRP A 102 2.02 -12.22 2.50
C TRP A 102 2.53 -12.80 3.81
N ARG A 103 2.25 -12.12 4.94
CA ARG A 103 2.60 -12.62 6.28
C ARG A 103 1.78 -13.86 6.61
N ALA A 104 0.46 -13.81 6.41
CA ALA A 104 -0.44 -14.94 6.67
C ALA A 104 -0.14 -16.17 5.78
N ALA A 105 0.41 -15.96 4.58
CA ALA A 105 0.84 -17.06 3.71
C ALA A 105 1.95 -17.91 4.35
N VAL A 106 2.83 -17.31 5.16
CA VAL A 106 3.85 -18.06 5.91
C VAL A 106 3.21 -18.98 6.93
N ASP A 107 2.17 -18.53 7.63
CA ASP A 107 1.48 -19.35 8.63
C ASP A 107 0.75 -20.54 7.99
N LYS A 108 0.43 -20.45 6.70
CA LYS A 108 -0.32 -21.48 5.96
C LYS A 108 0.55 -22.43 5.15
N TRP A 109 1.56 -21.92 4.47
CA TRP A 109 2.40 -22.69 3.56
C TRP A 109 3.85 -22.83 4.07
N GLY A 110 4.24 -22.05 5.06
CA GLY A 110 5.63 -21.91 5.47
C GLY A 110 6.42 -20.97 4.55
N TYR A 111 7.63 -20.61 5.00
CA TYR A 111 8.49 -19.67 4.27
C TYR A 111 8.92 -20.18 2.90
N ASP A 112 9.28 -21.46 2.80
CA ASP A 112 9.84 -22.04 1.58
C ASP A 112 8.81 -22.08 0.45
N GLU A 113 7.62 -22.62 0.72
CA GLU A 113 6.56 -22.73 -0.27
C GLU A 113 6.05 -21.35 -0.72
N ARG A 114 5.81 -20.41 0.22
CA ARG A 114 5.46 -19.02 -0.15
C ARG A 114 6.51 -18.41 -1.07
N ASN A 115 7.80 -18.55 -0.74
CA ASN A 115 8.88 -17.99 -1.54
C ASN A 115 9.05 -18.66 -2.89
N GLN A 116 8.62 -19.92 -3.05
CA GLN A 116 8.60 -20.63 -4.33
C GLN A 116 7.40 -20.24 -5.20
N LEU A 117 6.26 -19.93 -4.59
CA LEU A 117 5.03 -19.59 -5.32
C LEU A 117 4.94 -18.10 -5.65
N VAL A 118 5.27 -17.23 -4.69
CA VAL A 118 5.04 -15.79 -4.78
C VAL A 118 6.36 -15.07 -5.06
N ALA A 119 6.35 -14.26 -6.11
CA ALA A 119 7.47 -13.43 -6.51
C ALA A 119 7.46 -12.08 -5.80
N ASP A 120 6.29 -11.43 -5.75
CA ASP A 120 6.14 -10.08 -5.20
C ASP A 120 4.68 -9.76 -4.85
N ILE A 121 4.48 -8.69 -4.07
CA ILE A 121 3.20 -8.02 -3.91
C ILE A 121 3.40 -6.56 -4.28
N PHE A 122 2.66 -6.13 -5.29
CA PHE A 122 2.78 -4.79 -5.82
C PHE A 122 1.43 -4.08 -5.81
N TYR A 123 1.51 -2.76 -5.76
CA TYR A 123 0.36 -1.89 -5.89
C TYR A 123 0.33 -1.40 -7.33
N ASP A 124 -0.82 -1.56 -7.98
CA ASP A 124 -1.06 -1.02 -9.32
C ASP A 124 -2.46 -0.44 -9.39
N HIS A 125 -2.55 0.75 -9.97
CA HIS A 125 -3.80 1.44 -10.24
C HIS A 125 -4.84 1.46 -9.10
N GLY A 126 -4.40 1.64 -7.86
CA GLY A 126 -5.31 1.74 -6.71
C GLY A 126 -5.67 0.41 -6.07
N GLN A 127 -5.09 -0.69 -6.55
CA GLN A 127 -5.38 -2.05 -6.15
C GLN A 127 -4.06 -2.78 -5.86
N GLU A 128 -4.14 -3.81 -5.02
CA GLU A 128 -2.99 -4.64 -4.71
C GLU A 128 -3.08 -5.97 -5.43
N PHE A 129 -1.95 -6.38 -5.99
CA PHE A 129 -1.81 -7.61 -6.74
C PHE A 129 -0.70 -8.47 -6.13
N ILE A 130 -0.90 -9.78 -6.24
CA ILE A 130 0.09 -10.79 -5.90
C ILE A 130 0.68 -11.28 -7.22
N LYS A 131 1.99 -11.14 -7.38
CA LYS A 131 2.73 -11.68 -8.51
C LYS A 131 3.26 -13.05 -8.15
N PHE A 132 2.91 -14.07 -8.92
CA PHE A 132 3.41 -15.42 -8.74
C PHE A 132 4.66 -15.68 -9.60
N ARG A 133 5.50 -16.62 -9.17
CA ARG A 133 6.71 -17.02 -9.91
C ARG A 133 6.41 -17.70 -11.25
N ASN A 134 5.20 -18.23 -11.42
CA ASN A 134 4.74 -18.75 -12.71
C ASN A 134 4.33 -17.64 -13.71
N GLY A 135 4.49 -16.36 -13.34
CA GLY A 135 4.17 -15.20 -14.18
C GLY A 135 2.71 -14.75 -14.12
N LYS A 136 1.84 -15.49 -13.42
CA LYS A 136 0.44 -15.08 -13.21
C LYS A 136 0.34 -14.03 -12.11
N GLU A 137 -0.71 -13.23 -12.18
CA GLU A 137 -1.00 -12.18 -11.21
C GLU A 137 -2.47 -12.27 -10.78
N ILE A 138 -2.75 -11.94 -9.52
CA ILE A 138 -4.12 -11.92 -9.01
C ILE A 138 -4.31 -10.75 -8.03
N LEU A 139 -5.50 -10.16 -8.03
CA LEU A 139 -5.89 -9.20 -7.01
C LEU A 139 -5.82 -9.84 -5.62
N VAL A 140 -5.24 -9.13 -4.65
CA VAL A 140 -5.18 -9.55 -3.24
C VAL A 140 -6.58 -9.88 -2.71
N ASP A 141 -7.58 -9.06 -3.05
CA ASP A 141 -8.97 -9.30 -2.64
C ASP A 141 -9.56 -10.59 -3.21
N THR A 142 -9.18 -10.93 -4.45
CA THR A 142 -9.58 -12.19 -5.06
C THR A 142 -8.87 -13.37 -4.39
N ALA A 143 -7.59 -13.22 -4.05
CA ALA A 143 -6.85 -14.25 -3.31
C ALA A 143 -7.47 -14.56 -1.94
N TYR A 144 -7.90 -13.53 -1.20
CA TYR A 144 -8.66 -13.73 0.05
C TYR A 144 -9.97 -14.49 -0.17
N LYS A 145 -10.71 -14.19 -1.26
CA LYS A 145 -11.97 -14.88 -1.58
C LYS A 145 -11.75 -16.33 -2.01
N TRP A 146 -10.66 -16.61 -2.72
CA TRP A 146 -10.34 -17.94 -3.22
C TRP A 146 -9.84 -18.88 -2.11
N GLY A 147 -9.19 -18.33 -1.09
CA GLY A 147 -8.58 -19.11 -0.02
C GLY A 147 -7.27 -19.77 -0.46
N TRP A 148 -6.53 -20.27 0.53
CA TRP A 148 -5.14 -20.67 0.37
C TRP A 148 -4.94 -21.82 -0.62
N GLU A 149 -5.69 -22.92 -0.52
CA GLU A 149 -5.51 -24.09 -1.39
C GLU A 149 -5.64 -23.73 -2.88
N ARG A 150 -6.73 -23.03 -3.25
CA ARG A 150 -6.96 -22.62 -4.64
C ARG A 150 -5.92 -21.64 -5.16
N VAL A 151 -5.41 -20.75 -4.30
CA VAL A 151 -4.33 -19.82 -4.70
C VAL A 151 -3.03 -20.58 -4.92
N ALA A 152 -2.69 -21.56 -4.08
CA ALA A 152 -1.51 -22.40 -4.26
C ALA A 152 -1.59 -23.20 -5.57
N ASP A 153 -2.75 -23.77 -5.89
CA ASP A 153 -2.97 -24.45 -7.17
C ASP A 153 -2.79 -23.49 -8.36
N TYR A 154 -3.39 -22.30 -8.28
CA TYR A 154 -3.28 -21.28 -9.34
C TYR A 154 -1.83 -20.82 -9.57
N ALA A 155 -1.07 -20.65 -8.49
CA ALA A 155 0.33 -20.23 -8.48
C ALA A 155 1.29 -21.37 -8.87
N SER A 156 0.85 -22.62 -8.77
CA SER A 156 1.66 -23.77 -9.11
C SER A 156 1.94 -23.81 -10.62
N PRO A 157 3.17 -24.18 -11.04
CA PRO A 157 3.55 -24.25 -12.45
C PRO A 157 2.79 -25.32 -13.26
N PHE A 158 2.04 -26.20 -12.59
CA PHE A 158 1.35 -27.34 -13.21
C PHE A 158 -0.19 -27.24 -13.22
N SER A 159 -0.77 -26.05 -13.05
CA SER A 159 -2.25 -25.89 -13.09
C SER A 159 -2.88 -25.93 -14.48
N GLU A 160 -2.14 -26.35 -15.51
CA GLU A 160 -2.75 -26.75 -16.79
C GLU A 160 -2.97 -28.26 -16.83
N ASN A 161 -4.25 -28.61 -16.96
CA ASN A 161 -4.87 -29.92 -17.23
C ASN A 161 -5.47 -30.64 -16.01
N LYS A 162 -6.73 -30.30 -15.73
CA LYS A 162 -7.81 -31.30 -15.61
C LYS A 162 -9.08 -30.75 -16.25
#